data_AF-A0A0B2VGI0-F1
#
_entry.id   AF-A0A0B2VGI0-F1
#
_cell.length_a   1.000
_cell.length_b   1.000
_cell.length_c   1.000
_cell.angle_alpha   90.00
_cell.angle_beta   90.00
_cell.angle_gamma   90.00
#
_symmetry.space_group_name_H-M   'P 1'
#
loop_
_entity.id
_entity.type
_entity.pdbx_description
1 polymer ?
#
loop_
_entity_poly.entity_id
_entity_poly.type
_entity_poly.pdbx_seq_one_letter_code
_entity_poly.pdbx_strand_id
1 'polypeptide(L)'
;MELWTSAASFWRSRCSARRFFGFEFALDAFLTIGCGDEEEHAILLCCWLLHLNVTAYLLLGSALPEGPEAAYVLAVVGEKLMILNPSDGNCYSSDDPLCPLLHVGTAISKSNIYANIQSRDHPSQMHFDFKKTTHWRPLFEKDNDTIQSVQPEFITYTDINEDTLVHLRSSLERQIKYRFDEARPYGIPQWNLLASRMLRELLAEFESPSGVTPNIDLRLSQLRSSYNVNALAIRERYVSVENLIESVMRTNMHINSERNAQFALAVHIQPYMNDIVSCSVAIAALTPLIST
;
A
#
# COMPACT_ATOMS: atom_id res chain seq x y z
N MET A 1 30.38 -4.31 -22.55
CA MET A 1 29.38 -4.58 -23.61
C MET A 1 29.34 -6.06 -24.02
N GLU A 2 30.46 -6.77 -24.17
CA GLU A 2 30.45 -8.20 -24.61
C GLU A 2 30.14 -9.23 -23.50
N LEU A 3 30.38 -8.92 -22.23
CA LEU A 3 29.95 -9.77 -21.10
C LEU A 3 28.43 -9.74 -20.87
N TRP A 4 27.75 -8.69 -21.35
CA TRP A 4 26.31 -8.49 -21.20
C TRP A 4 25.49 -9.39 -22.13
N THR A 5 26.01 -9.72 -23.32
CA THR A 5 25.29 -10.53 -24.33
C THR A 5 25.25 -12.02 -23.98
N SER A 6 26.28 -12.58 -23.34
CA SER A 6 26.29 -13.99 -22.93
C SER A 6 25.38 -14.25 -21.72
N ALA A 7 25.47 -13.41 -20.68
CA ALA A 7 24.57 -13.48 -19.53
C ALA A 7 23.11 -13.25 -19.94
N ALA A 8 22.84 -12.30 -20.85
CA ALA A 8 21.50 -12.02 -21.34
C ALA A 8 20.80 -13.24 -21.95
N SER A 9 21.51 -14.20 -22.55
CA SER A 9 20.88 -15.42 -23.11
C SER A 9 20.29 -16.34 -22.04
N PHE A 10 20.97 -16.48 -20.90
CA PHE A 10 20.51 -17.25 -19.73
C PHE A 10 19.36 -16.53 -19.02
N TRP A 11 19.49 -15.22 -18.83
CA TRP A 11 18.45 -14.38 -18.23
C TRP A 11 17.19 -14.30 -19.12
N ARG A 12 17.32 -14.33 -20.45
CA ARG A 12 16.19 -14.33 -21.40
C ARG A 12 15.37 -15.62 -21.40
N SER A 13 15.92 -16.76 -20.97
CA SER A 13 15.19 -18.03 -20.98
C SER A 13 14.47 -18.35 -19.67
N ARG A 14 14.93 -17.75 -18.55
CA ARG A 14 14.36 -17.98 -17.21
C ARG A 14 13.68 -16.77 -16.57
N CYS A 15 14.06 -15.55 -16.95
CA CYS A 15 13.43 -14.33 -16.46
C CYS A 15 12.62 -13.71 -17.60
N SER A 16 11.42 -13.23 -17.30
CA SER A 16 10.63 -12.37 -18.19
C SER A 16 11.28 -10.99 -18.38
N ALA A 17 12.61 -10.91 -18.35
CA ALA A 17 13.43 -9.70 -18.37
C ALA A 17 13.44 -8.99 -19.74
N ARG A 18 12.44 -9.22 -20.60
CA ARG A 18 12.37 -8.55 -21.92
C ARG A 18 12.00 -7.07 -21.80
N ARG A 19 11.41 -6.64 -20.67
CA ARG A 19 11.11 -5.22 -20.38
C ARG A 19 11.75 -4.65 -19.10
N PHE A 20 12.15 -5.50 -18.16
CA PHE A 20 12.84 -5.12 -16.91
C PHE A 20 14.16 -4.33 -17.07
N PHE A 21 14.68 -4.11 -18.28
CA PHE A 21 15.92 -3.34 -18.49
C PHE A 21 15.67 -1.87 -18.85
N GLY A 22 14.49 -1.34 -18.52
CA GLY A 22 14.17 0.09 -18.53
C GLY A 22 14.56 0.82 -17.24
N PHE A 23 15.65 0.42 -16.56
CA PHE A 23 16.17 1.02 -15.31
C PHE A 23 16.75 2.44 -15.50
N GLU A 24 16.13 3.27 -16.35
CA GLU A 24 16.48 4.67 -16.53
C GLU A 24 15.55 5.62 -15.75
N PHE A 25 14.54 5.09 -15.04
CA PHE A 25 13.66 5.91 -14.21
C PHE A 25 14.29 6.21 -12.85
N ALA A 26 14.63 7.47 -12.62
CA ALA A 26 15.12 7.95 -11.34
C ALA A 26 13.95 8.18 -10.37
N LEU A 27 14.16 7.85 -9.09
CA LEU A 27 13.13 7.91 -8.05
C LEU A 27 12.60 9.33 -7.81
N ASP A 28 13.38 10.36 -8.14
CA ASP A 28 12.94 11.76 -8.13
C ASP A 28 11.83 12.01 -9.14
N ALA A 29 11.94 11.46 -10.35
CA ALA A 29 10.91 11.54 -11.38
C ALA A 29 9.65 10.75 -10.96
N PHE A 30 9.82 9.55 -10.41
CA PHE A 30 8.70 8.75 -9.86
C PHE A 30 7.91 9.54 -8.80
N LEU A 31 8.62 10.14 -7.83
CA LEU A 31 8.00 10.93 -6.75
C LEU A 31 7.43 12.27 -7.23
N THR A 32 7.97 12.85 -8.29
CA THR A 32 7.45 14.11 -8.87
C THR A 32 6.17 13.85 -9.69
N ILE A 33 6.12 12.73 -10.41
CA ILE A 33 4.96 12.37 -11.24
C ILE A 33 3.87 11.72 -10.38
N GLY A 34 4.23 11.07 -9.27
CA GLY A 34 3.29 10.35 -8.40
C GLY A 34 2.76 9.07 -9.07
N CYS A 35 3.53 8.48 -9.98
CA CYS A 35 3.12 7.31 -10.76
C CYS A 35 4.31 6.41 -11.05
N GLY A 36 4.09 5.10 -10.94
CA GLY A 36 5.00 4.05 -11.37
C GLY A 36 4.33 2.68 -11.28
N ASP A 37 5.00 1.67 -11.82
CA ASP A 37 4.59 0.27 -11.75
C ASP A 37 5.17 -0.43 -10.51
N GLU A 38 4.94 -1.73 -10.38
CA GLU A 38 5.38 -2.55 -9.26
C GLU A 38 6.91 -2.47 -9.03
N GLU A 39 7.70 -2.33 -10.10
CA GLU A 39 9.16 -2.25 -10.03
C GLU A 39 9.59 -0.94 -9.35
N GLU A 40 9.04 0.21 -9.74
CA GLU A 40 9.48 1.49 -9.20
C GLU A 40 9.13 1.59 -7.71
N HIS A 41 7.98 1.05 -7.31
CA HIS A 41 7.57 0.96 -5.90
C HIS A 41 8.53 0.07 -5.10
N ALA A 42 8.93 -1.08 -5.65
CA ALA A 42 9.88 -1.99 -5.01
C ALA A 42 11.28 -1.36 -4.89
N ILE A 43 11.73 -0.64 -5.92
CA ILE A 43 13.01 0.10 -5.91
C ILE A 43 12.98 1.18 -4.83
N LEU A 44 11.91 1.98 -4.73
CA LEU A 44 11.78 3.02 -3.72
C LEU A 44 11.86 2.43 -2.30
N LEU A 45 11.09 1.37 -2.03
CA LEU A 45 11.10 0.71 -0.73
C LEU A 45 12.47 0.11 -0.40
N CYS A 46 13.12 -0.53 -1.38
CA CYS A 46 14.45 -1.10 -1.21
C CYS A 46 15.49 -0.01 -0.89
N CYS A 47 15.50 1.10 -1.64
CA CYS A 47 16.37 2.25 -1.38
C CYS A 47 16.13 2.86 0.00
N TRP A 48 14.86 3.00 0.41
CA TRP A 48 14.50 3.52 1.73
C TRP A 48 15.02 2.63 2.87
N LEU A 49 14.86 1.31 2.75
CA LEU A 49 15.39 0.35 3.73
C LEU A 49 16.92 0.37 3.80
N LEU A 50 17.59 0.43 2.66
CA LEU A 50 19.05 0.52 2.59
C LEU A 50 19.55 1.82 3.24
N HIS A 51 18.85 2.94 3.03
CA HIS A 51 19.15 4.21 3.71
C HIS A 51 19.04 4.10 5.24
N LEU A 52 18.09 3.31 5.75
CA LEU A 52 17.94 2.98 7.17
C LEU A 52 18.93 1.92 7.68
N ASN A 53 19.92 1.51 6.88
CA ASN A 53 20.87 0.43 7.16
C ASN A 53 20.20 -0.94 7.38
N VAL A 54 19.00 -1.14 6.83
CA VAL A 54 18.36 -2.46 6.76
C VAL A 54 18.89 -3.17 5.52
N THR A 55 19.36 -4.41 5.67
CA THR A 55 19.83 -5.20 4.52
C THR A 55 18.62 -5.59 3.67
N ALA A 56 18.59 -5.14 2.42
CA ALA A 56 17.48 -5.36 1.50
C ALA A 56 17.94 -5.78 0.11
N TYR A 57 17.08 -6.52 -0.59
CA TYR A 57 17.26 -6.99 -1.96
C TYR A 57 15.95 -6.80 -2.72
N LEU A 58 16.03 -6.37 -3.98
CA LEU A 58 14.90 -6.35 -4.89
C LEU A 58 14.69 -7.77 -5.45
N LEU A 59 13.49 -8.31 -5.36
CA LEU A 59 13.10 -9.60 -5.91
C LEU A 59 12.22 -9.40 -7.13
N LEU A 60 12.55 -10.08 -8.24
CA LEU A 60 11.75 -10.06 -9.46
C LEU A 60 11.28 -11.47 -9.81
N GLY A 61 10.02 -11.59 -10.22
CA GLY A 61 9.42 -12.86 -10.55
C GLY A 61 7.95 -12.75 -10.89
N SER A 62 7.14 -13.71 -10.44
CA SER A 62 5.69 -13.70 -10.70
C SER A 62 4.88 -13.86 -9.42
N ALA A 63 3.78 -13.12 -9.29
CA ALA A 63 2.90 -13.14 -8.12
C ALA A 63 1.42 -13.09 -8.54
N LEU A 64 0.53 -13.31 -7.57
CA LEU A 64 -0.90 -13.05 -7.73
C LEU A 64 -1.31 -11.89 -6.80
N PRO A 65 -1.98 -10.85 -7.30
CA PRO A 65 -2.54 -10.70 -8.66
C PRO A 65 -1.60 -10.05 -9.70
N GLU A 66 -0.39 -9.64 -9.33
CA GLU A 66 0.49 -8.78 -10.14
C GLU A 66 0.96 -9.43 -11.46
N GLY A 67 0.92 -10.75 -11.56
CA GLY A 67 1.23 -11.49 -12.78
C GLY A 67 2.73 -11.76 -12.95
N PRO A 68 3.24 -11.86 -14.21
CA PRO A 68 4.59 -12.36 -14.50
C PRO A 68 5.71 -11.32 -14.29
N GLU A 69 5.36 -10.05 -14.07
CA GLU A 69 6.30 -8.95 -13.91
C GLU A 69 6.22 -8.37 -12.48
N ALA A 70 6.15 -9.26 -11.48
CA ALA A 70 6.00 -8.87 -10.09
C ALA A 70 7.35 -8.48 -9.45
N ALA A 71 7.35 -7.40 -8.68
CA ALA A 71 8.51 -6.90 -7.95
C ALA A 71 8.22 -6.76 -6.44
N TYR A 72 9.09 -7.33 -5.63
CA TYR A 72 8.96 -7.42 -4.16
C TYR A 72 10.30 -7.05 -3.51
N VAL A 73 10.31 -6.80 -2.20
CA VAL A 73 11.56 -6.51 -1.48
C VAL A 73 11.81 -7.56 -0.41
N LEU A 74 12.97 -8.22 -0.45
CA LEU A 74 13.45 -9.06 0.64
C LEU A 74 14.23 -8.20 1.63
N ALA A 75 13.81 -8.15 2.89
CA ALA A 75 14.47 -7.40 3.95
C ALA A 75 14.88 -8.33 5.10
N VAL A 76 16.06 -8.07 5.67
CA VAL A 76 16.55 -8.75 6.88
C VAL A 76 16.19 -7.90 8.09
N VAL A 77 15.17 -8.33 8.84
CA VAL A 77 14.68 -7.61 10.04
C VAL A 77 14.99 -8.46 11.27
N GLY A 78 16.00 -8.04 12.04
CA GLY A 78 16.56 -8.87 13.10
C GLY A 78 17.20 -10.14 12.51
N GLU A 79 16.73 -11.30 12.93
CA GLU A 79 17.16 -12.61 12.39
C GLU A 79 16.18 -13.18 11.35
N LYS A 80 15.12 -12.44 11.00
CA LYS A 80 14.07 -12.91 10.09
C LYS A 80 14.22 -12.33 8.69
N LEU A 81 13.94 -13.15 7.70
CA LEU A 81 13.81 -12.76 6.31
C LEU A 81 12.35 -12.45 6.01
N MET A 82 12.07 -11.20 5.67
CA MET A 82 10.74 -10.71 5.36
C MET A 82 10.65 -10.34 3.88
N ILE A 83 9.60 -10.79 3.20
CA ILE A 83 9.25 -10.42 1.84
C ILE A 83 8.15 -9.38 1.92
N LEU A 84 8.41 -8.19 1.40
CA LEU A 84 7.54 -7.04 1.46
C LEU A 84 6.93 -6.82 0.07
N ASN A 85 5.61 -6.77 -0.01
CA ASN A 85 4.92 -6.34 -1.22
C ASN A 85 4.74 -4.82 -1.19
N PRO A 86 5.42 -4.06 -2.06
CA PRO A 86 5.33 -2.61 -2.07
C PRO A 86 3.99 -2.09 -2.61
N SER A 87 3.23 -2.91 -3.34
CA SER A 87 1.97 -2.52 -3.98
C SER A 87 0.78 -2.50 -3.01
N ASP A 88 0.75 -3.42 -2.03
CA ASP A 88 -0.34 -3.54 -1.05
C ASP A 88 0.12 -3.31 0.41
N GLY A 89 1.43 -3.22 0.66
CA GLY A 89 2.03 -3.02 1.98
C GLY A 89 2.09 -4.28 2.86
N ASN A 90 1.71 -5.45 2.35
CA ASN A 90 1.75 -6.69 3.12
C ASN A 90 3.18 -7.21 3.29
N CYS A 91 3.42 -7.86 4.43
CA CYS A 91 4.71 -8.41 4.81
C CYS A 91 4.55 -9.92 5.08
N TYR A 92 5.39 -10.72 4.44
CA TYR A 92 5.37 -12.18 4.53
C TYR A 92 6.71 -12.67 5.08
N SER A 93 6.72 -13.69 5.94
CA SER A 93 7.99 -14.36 6.25
C SER A 93 8.46 -15.13 5.01
N SER A 94 9.77 -15.28 4.80
CA SER A 94 10.28 -16.00 3.63
C SER A 94 9.80 -17.45 3.54
N ASP A 95 9.46 -18.06 4.69
CA ASP A 95 8.94 -19.42 4.85
C ASP A 95 7.40 -19.50 4.83
N ASP A 96 6.71 -18.38 4.63
CA ASP A 96 5.24 -18.34 4.62
C ASP A 96 4.66 -18.98 3.33
N PRO A 97 3.89 -20.08 3.43
CA PRO A 97 3.25 -20.70 2.28
C PRO A 97 2.08 -19.88 1.70
N LEU A 98 1.63 -18.84 2.40
CA LEU A 98 0.57 -17.93 1.95
C LEU A 98 1.13 -16.68 1.23
N CYS A 99 2.44 -16.60 1.04
CA CYS A 99 3.05 -15.53 0.26
C CYS A 99 2.48 -15.54 -1.18
N PRO A 100 2.03 -14.39 -1.72
CA PRO A 100 1.45 -14.30 -3.06
C PRO A 100 2.48 -14.53 -4.19
N LEU A 101 3.77 -14.40 -3.88
CA LEU A 101 4.86 -14.56 -4.83
C LEU A 101 5.04 -16.04 -5.20
N LEU A 102 4.76 -16.38 -6.46
CA LEU A 102 4.75 -17.75 -6.96
C LEU A 102 6.14 -18.23 -7.39
N HIS A 103 6.94 -17.34 -7.96
CA HIS A 103 8.25 -17.64 -8.52
C HIS A 103 9.19 -16.45 -8.27
N VAL A 104 10.40 -16.71 -7.76
CA VAL A 104 11.49 -15.71 -7.70
C VAL A 104 12.58 -16.08 -8.70
N GLY A 105 12.74 -15.29 -9.77
CA GLY A 105 13.74 -15.52 -10.80
C GLY A 105 15.04 -14.76 -10.58
N THR A 106 14.92 -13.55 -10.04
CA THR A 106 16.02 -12.59 -9.89
C THR A 106 16.01 -12.02 -8.48
N ALA A 107 17.20 -11.89 -7.88
CA ALA A 107 17.41 -11.01 -6.74
C ALA A 107 18.49 -9.98 -7.08
N ILE A 108 18.29 -8.73 -6.70
CA ILE A 108 19.19 -7.62 -7.00
C ILE A 108 19.60 -6.97 -5.68
N SER A 109 20.91 -6.81 -5.50
CA SER A 109 21.52 -6.10 -4.37
C SER A 109 22.17 -4.81 -4.86
N LYS A 110 22.72 -4.02 -3.93
CA LYS A 110 23.49 -2.81 -4.26
C LYS A 110 24.72 -3.07 -5.16
N SER A 111 25.26 -4.28 -5.16
CA SER A 111 26.57 -4.59 -5.77
C SER A 111 26.54 -5.72 -6.79
N ASN A 112 25.42 -6.46 -6.89
CA ASN A 112 25.32 -7.64 -7.76
C ASN A 112 23.87 -8.04 -8.05
N ILE A 113 23.69 -8.83 -9.11
CA ILE A 113 22.42 -9.41 -9.54
C ILE A 113 22.56 -10.94 -9.50
N TYR A 114 21.57 -11.64 -8.95
CA TYR A 114 21.61 -13.08 -8.71
C TYR A 114 20.44 -13.79 -9.39
N ALA A 115 20.74 -14.76 -10.25
CA ALA A 115 19.73 -15.61 -10.87
C ALA A 115 19.41 -16.78 -9.96
N ASN A 116 18.12 -17.04 -9.72
CA ASN A 116 17.72 -18.25 -9.04
C ASN A 116 17.94 -19.47 -9.94
N ILE A 117 18.70 -20.45 -9.43
CA ILE A 117 18.96 -21.72 -10.10
C ILE A 117 18.50 -22.94 -9.31
N GLN A 118 17.77 -22.70 -8.22
CA GLN A 118 17.15 -23.77 -7.42
C GLN A 118 16.04 -24.48 -8.23
N SER A 119 15.69 -25.69 -7.79
CA SER A 119 14.59 -26.47 -8.40
C SER A 119 13.19 -26.02 -7.96
N ARG A 120 13.13 -25.24 -6.89
CA ARG A 120 11.90 -24.73 -6.29
C ARG A 120 11.82 -23.23 -6.53
N ASP A 121 10.64 -22.80 -6.91
CA ASP A 121 10.39 -21.43 -7.37
C ASP A 121 9.64 -20.59 -6.33
N HIS A 122 8.85 -21.22 -5.47
CA HIS A 122 8.10 -20.53 -4.43
C HIS A 122 9.01 -20.12 -3.26
N PRO A 123 8.91 -18.89 -2.72
CA PRO A 123 9.72 -18.38 -1.61
C PRO A 123 9.85 -19.31 -0.40
N SER A 124 8.74 -19.90 0.05
CA SER A 124 8.74 -20.80 1.21
C SER A 124 9.48 -22.11 1.03
N GLN A 125 9.89 -22.44 -0.21
CA GLN A 125 10.58 -23.67 -0.57
C GLN A 125 12.00 -23.41 -1.08
N MET A 126 12.51 -22.18 -0.92
CA MET A 126 13.83 -21.77 -1.38
C MET A 126 14.68 -21.19 -0.25
N HIS A 127 15.98 -21.08 -0.51
CA HIS A 127 16.94 -20.51 0.43
C HIS A 127 17.52 -19.22 -0.14
N PHE A 128 17.38 -18.13 0.60
CA PHE A 128 17.94 -16.81 0.27
C PHE A 128 19.38 -16.64 0.78
N ASP A 129 20.24 -17.62 0.52
CA ASP A 129 21.69 -17.51 0.75
C ASP A 129 22.40 -17.18 -0.56
N PHE A 130 22.58 -15.88 -0.83
CA PHE A 130 23.20 -15.38 -2.06
C PHE A 130 24.70 -15.72 -2.19
N LYS A 131 25.34 -16.24 -1.14
CA LYS A 131 26.73 -16.75 -1.22
C LYS A 131 26.79 -18.16 -1.79
N LYS A 132 25.68 -18.90 -1.75
CA LYS A 132 25.61 -20.29 -2.22
C LYS A 132 25.37 -20.32 -3.74
N THR A 133 26.47 -20.41 -4.49
CA THR A 133 26.46 -20.38 -5.97
C THR A 133 25.70 -21.52 -6.64
N THR A 134 25.41 -22.61 -5.91
CA THR A 134 24.55 -23.71 -6.38
C THR A 134 23.05 -23.36 -6.32
N HIS A 135 22.68 -22.29 -5.62
CA HIS A 135 21.30 -21.79 -5.52
C HIS A 135 21.12 -20.47 -6.26
N TRP A 136 22.10 -19.58 -6.14
CA TRP A 136 22.07 -18.24 -6.72
C TRP A 136 23.29 -18.02 -7.60
N ARG A 137 23.10 -17.87 -8.91
CA ARG A 137 24.19 -17.59 -9.83
C ARG A 137 24.39 -16.08 -9.96
N PRO A 138 25.51 -15.51 -9.48
CA PRO A 138 25.75 -14.08 -9.60
C PRO A 138 26.04 -13.69 -11.06
N LEU A 139 25.67 -12.46 -11.41
CA LEU A 139 25.99 -11.86 -12.71
C LEU A 139 27.47 -11.45 -12.76
N PHE A 140 27.99 -10.88 -11.66
CA PHE A 140 29.39 -10.51 -11.52
C PHE A 140 30.12 -11.51 -10.62
N GLU A 141 31.30 -11.97 -11.04
CA GLU A 141 32.12 -12.94 -10.28
C GLU A 141 32.53 -12.42 -8.91
N LYS A 142 32.67 -11.10 -8.79
CA LYS A 142 32.87 -10.37 -7.54
C LYS A 142 31.89 -9.23 -7.50
N ASP A 143 31.43 -8.90 -6.30
CA ASP A 143 30.60 -7.73 -6.06
C ASP A 143 31.29 -6.49 -6.62
N ASN A 144 30.51 -5.72 -7.37
CA ASN A 144 31.03 -4.58 -8.11
C ASN A 144 30.58 -3.29 -7.45
N ASP A 145 31.43 -2.75 -6.57
CA ASP A 145 31.20 -1.47 -5.90
C ASP A 145 31.37 -0.26 -6.84
N THR A 146 31.74 -0.48 -8.12
CA THR A 146 31.91 0.60 -9.11
C THR A 146 30.66 0.88 -9.94
N ILE A 147 29.56 0.14 -9.71
CA ILE A 147 28.29 0.40 -10.38
C ILE A 147 27.76 1.74 -9.87
N GLN A 148 27.78 2.76 -10.74
CA GLN A 148 27.15 4.04 -10.45
C GLN A 148 25.63 3.87 -10.50
N SER A 149 24.96 4.33 -9.45
CA SER A 149 23.51 4.41 -9.42
C SER A 149 23.03 5.56 -10.29
N VAL A 150 21.92 5.35 -11.00
CA VAL A 150 21.14 6.44 -11.62
C VAL A 150 20.29 7.19 -10.58
N GLN A 151 20.13 6.61 -9.38
CA GLN A 151 19.36 7.19 -8.31
C GLN A 151 20.12 8.35 -7.67
N PRO A 152 19.43 9.45 -7.32
CA PRO A 152 20.06 10.57 -6.65
C PRO A 152 20.56 10.16 -5.25
N GLU A 153 21.61 10.83 -4.77
CA GLU A 153 22.15 10.60 -3.41
C GLU A 153 21.15 11.01 -2.32
N PHE A 154 20.34 12.04 -2.60
CA PHE A 154 19.30 12.53 -1.72
C PHE A 154 18.00 12.76 -2.50
N ILE A 155 16.90 12.36 -1.89
CA ILE A 155 15.55 12.62 -2.39
C ILE A 155 14.96 13.74 -1.53
N THR A 156 14.48 14.80 -2.17
CA THR A 156 13.77 15.90 -1.49
C THR A 156 12.29 15.56 -1.38
N TYR A 157 11.83 15.38 -0.15
CA TYR A 157 10.42 15.20 0.15
C TYR A 157 9.77 16.55 0.45
N THR A 158 8.54 16.75 -0.02
CA THR A 158 7.78 17.99 0.20
C THR A 158 6.53 17.71 1.00
N ASP A 159 6.31 18.48 2.07
CA ASP A 159 5.07 18.44 2.84
C ASP A 159 3.91 19.02 2.02
N ILE A 160 2.72 18.50 2.28
CA ILE A 160 1.49 18.96 1.65
C ILE A 160 0.95 20.17 2.42
N ASN A 161 0.50 21.20 1.70
CA ASN A 161 -0.11 22.37 2.33
C ASN A 161 -1.41 21.98 3.09
N GLU A 162 -1.48 22.33 4.38
CA GLU A 162 -2.63 22.12 5.25
C GLU A 162 -3.95 22.69 4.68
N ASP A 163 -3.92 23.85 4.03
CA ASP A 163 -5.11 24.42 3.41
C ASP A 163 -5.65 23.51 2.30
N THR A 164 -4.75 22.91 1.50
CA THR A 164 -5.11 21.94 0.46
C THR A 164 -5.77 20.70 1.08
N LEU A 165 -5.24 20.20 2.19
CA LEU A 165 -5.81 19.04 2.90
C LEU A 165 -7.21 19.35 3.46
N VAL A 166 -7.40 20.53 4.05
CA VAL A 166 -8.71 20.98 4.57
C VAL A 166 -9.72 21.11 3.44
N HIS A 167 -9.32 21.70 2.31
CA HIS A 167 -10.16 21.83 1.12
C HIS A 167 -10.52 20.47 0.51
N LEU A 168 -9.55 19.58 0.35
CA LEU A 168 -9.77 18.23 -0.19
C LEU A 168 -10.75 17.46 0.71
N ARG A 169 -10.52 17.43 2.02
CA ARG A 169 -11.41 16.75 2.97
C ARG A 169 -12.84 17.27 2.91
N SER A 170 -13.01 18.59 2.90
CA SER A 170 -14.34 19.23 2.84
C SER A 170 -15.05 18.94 1.51
N SER A 171 -14.28 18.91 0.42
CA SER A 171 -14.78 18.56 -0.91
C SER A 171 -15.23 17.10 -0.98
N LEU A 172 -14.42 16.16 -0.47
CA LEU A 172 -14.75 14.74 -0.44
C LEU A 172 -15.99 14.46 0.41
N GLU A 173 -16.08 15.00 1.63
CA GLU A 173 -17.27 14.84 2.47
C GLU A 173 -18.54 15.31 1.76
N ARG A 174 -18.47 16.47 1.08
CA ARG A 174 -19.61 17.02 0.34
C ARG A 174 -20.00 16.14 -0.84
N GLN A 175 -19.04 15.68 -1.64
CA GLN A 175 -19.31 14.89 -2.84
C GLN A 175 -19.82 13.48 -2.50
N ILE A 176 -19.26 12.84 -1.47
CA ILE A 176 -19.75 11.55 -0.97
C ILE A 176 -21.18 11.69 -0.44
N LYS A 177 -21.47 12.72 0.37
CA LYS A 177 -22.84 12.99 0.84
C LYS A 177 -23.80 13.23 -0.31
N TYR A 178 -23.42 14.08 -1.28
CA TYR A 178 -24.25 14.32 -2.46
C TYR A 178 -24.61 13.03 -3.19
N ARG A 179 -23.62 12.17 -3.47
CA ARG A 179 -23.87 10.90 -4.16
C ARG A 179 -24.69 9.93 -3.33
N PHE A 180 -24.47 9.91 -2.01
CA PHE A 180 -25.24 9.09 -1.07
C PHE A 180 -26.71 9.51 -1.04
N ASP A 181 -26.97 10.82 -0.95
CA ASP A 181 -28.30 11.41 -0.94
C ASP A 181 -29.05 11.13 -2.25
N GLU A 182 -28.38 11.30 -3.39
CA GLU A 182 -28.94 11.05 -4.73
C GLU A 182 -29.28 9.57 -4.95
N ALA A 183 -28.43 8.65 -4.47
CA ALA A 183 -28.61 7.21 -4.65
C ALA A 183 -29.71 6.61 -3.76
N ARG A 184 -30.06 7.29 -2.68
CA ARG A 184 -30.88 6.70 -1.62
C ARG A 184 -32.33 6.56 -2.07
N PRO A 185 -32.88 5.34 -2.13
CA PRO A 185 -34.25 5.12 -2.61
C PRO A 185 -35.32 5.47 -1.55
N TYR A 186 -34.92 5.68 -0.30
CA TYR A 186 -35.81 5.90 0.85
C TYR A 186 -35.91 7.37 1.30
N GLY A 187 -35.57 8.30 0.40
CA GLY A 187 -35.64 9.75 0.66
C GLY A 187 -34.37 10.35 1.27
N ILE A 188 -34.42 11.65 1.54
CA ILE A 188 -33.26 12.44 1.99
C ILE A 188 -32.77 11.93 3.36
N PRO A 189 -31.49 11.54 3.49
CA PRO A 189 -30.95 11.05 4.75
C PRO A 189 -30.81 12.17 5.78
N GLN A 190 -30.97 11.82 7.06
CA GLN A 190 -30.73 12.75 8.17
C GLN A 190 -29.29 12.62 8.66
N TRP A 191 -28.46 13.61 8.40
CA TRP A 191 -27.05 13.59 8.80
C TRP A 191 -26.85 14.01 10.27
N ASN A 192 -26.39 13.07 11.11
CA ASN A 192 -26.05 13.29 12.51
C ASN A 192 -24.64 13.88 12.64
N LEU A 193 -24.58 15.17 12.97
CA LEU A 193 -23.33 15.93 13.08
C LEU A 193 -22.46 15.51 14.27
N LEU A 194 -23.08 15.15 15.40
CA LEU A 194 -22.36 14.71 16.60
C LEU A 194 -21.64 13.38 16.33
N ALA A 195 -22.34 12.42 15.75
CA ALA A 195 -21.74 11.15 15.35
C ALA A 195 -20.66 11.35 14.28
N SER A 196 -20.88 12.22 13.29
CA SER A 196 -19.87 12.53 12.27
C SER A 196 -18.59 13.10 12.88
N ARG A 197 -18.71 13.97 13.89
CA ARG A 197 -17.55 14.50 14.63
C ARG A 197 -16.81 13.40 15.39
N MET A 198 -17.53 12.54 16.11
CA MET A 198 -16.92 11.43 16.86
C MET A 198 -16.19 10.44 15.95
N LEU A 199 -16.78 10.11 14.80
CA LEU A 199 -16.14 9.26 13.79
C LEU A 199 -14.85 9.91 13.26
N ARG A 200 -14.85 11.22 13.01
CA ARG A 200 -13.65 11.93 12.55
C ARG A 200 -12.50 11.88 13.56
N GLU A 201 -12.81 12.07 14.84
CA GLU A 201 -11.80 11.98 15.90
C GLU A 201 -11.25 10.55 16.01
N LEU A 202 -12.11 9.53 15.93
CA LEU A 202 -11.69 8.13 15.87
C LEU A 202 -10.76 7.84 14.68
N LEU A 203 -11.13 8.32 13.49
CA LEU A 203 -10.30 8.14 12.29
C LEU A 203 -8.90 8.76 12.47
N ALA A 204 -8.81 9.96 13.03
CA ALA A 204 -7.52 10.61 13.30
C ALA A 204 -6.66 9.83 14.30
N GLU A 205 -7.27 9.17 15.29
CA GLU A 205 -6.55 8.35 16.25
C GLU A 205 -6.01 7.05 15.64
N PHE A 206 -6.71 6.46 14.68
CA PHE A 206 -6.20 5.31 13.91
C PHE A 206 -4.99 5.65 13.04
N GLU A 207 -4.73 6.92 12.75
CA GLU A 207 -3.53 7.37 12.04
C GLU A 207 -2.40 7.81 13.00
N SER A 208 -2.63 7.75 14.31
CA SER A 208 -1.65 8.19 15.28
C SER A 208 -0.37 7.34 15.18
N PRO A 209 0.82 7.97 15.06
CA PRO A 209 2.09 7.25 14.99
C PRO A 209 2.42 6.52 16.30
N SER A 210 1.65 6.75 17.37
CA SER A 210 1.78 6.03 18.63
C SER A 210 1.44 4.53 18.53
N GLY A 211 0.75 4.11 17.45
CA GLY A 211 0.33 2.71 17.25
C GLY A 211 -0.71 2.22 18.27
N VAL A 212 -1.24 3.10 19.11
CA VAL A 212 -2.27 2.78 20.09
C VAL A 212 -3.61 2.70 19.37
N THR A 213 -4.23 1.52 19.40
CA THR A 213 -5.57 1.35 18.86
C THR A 213 -6.59 2.08 19.74
N PRO A 214 -7.42 2.97 19.18
CA PRO A 214 -8.41 3.68 19.96
C PRO A 214 -9.44 2.71 20.53
N ASN A 215 -9.89 2.96 21.77
CA ASN A 215 -10.96 2.17 22.37
C ASN A 215 -12.32 2.58 21.76
N ILE A 216 -12.69 1.88 20.68
CA ILE A 216 -13.92 2.13 19.90
C ILE A 216 -15.16 2.05 20.80
N ASP A 217 -15.22 1.06 21.71
CA ASP A 217 -16.39 0.85 22.55
C ASP A 217 -16.61 1.98 23.54
N LEU A 218 -15.53 2.48 24.15
CA LEU A 218 -15.57 3.65 25.02
C LEU A 218 -16.07 4.87 24.25
N ARG A 219 -15.56 5.10 23.04
CA ARG A 219 -15.90 6.29 22.25
C ARG A 219 -17.31 6.25 21.73
N LEU A 220 -17.78 5.11 21.25
CA LEU A 220 -19.14 4.96 20.76
C LEU A 220 -20.17 4.78 21.88
N SER A 221 -19.76 4.62 23.14
CA SER A 221 -20.68 4.44 24.28
C SER A 221 -21.74 5.55 24.38
N GLN A 222 -21.36 6.80 24.15
CA GLN A 222 -22.27 7.96 24.16
C GLN A 222 -23.33 7.90 23.04
N LEU A 223 -23.00 7.31 21.89
CA LEU A 223 -23.96 7.10 20.81
C LEU A 223 -24.85 5.89 21.11
N ARG A 224 -24.25 4.82 21.64
CA ARG A 224 -24.93 3.57 21.98
C ARG A 224 -25.96 3.70 23.10
N SER A 225 -25.89 4.76 23.91
CA SER A 225 -26.93 5.04 24.92
C SER A 225 -28.27 5.47 24.31
N SER A 226 -28.25 6.00 23.08
CA SER A 226 -29.42 6.61 22.43
C SER A 226 -29.76 5.98 21.07
N TYR A 227 -28.81 5.26 20.48
CA TYR A 227 -28.93 4.67 19.14
C TYR A 227 -28.42 3.23 19.11
N ASN A 228 -29.04 2.40 18.28
CA ASN A 228 -28.37 1.25 17.70
C ASN A 228 -27.42 1.75 16.59
N VAL A 229 -26.12 1.50 16.75
CA VAL A 229 -25.06 2.04 15.89
C VAL A 229 -24.50 0.95 14.99
N ASN A 230 -24.72 1.07 13.68
CA ASN A 230 -24.02 0.29 12.68
C ASN A 230 -23.01 1.19 11.96
N ALA A 231 -21.71 0.98 12.17
CA ALA A 231 -20.66 1.82 11.63
C ALA A 231 -19.57 0.97 10.95
N LEU A 232 -19.01 1.50 9.88
CA LEU A 232 -17.85 0.94 9.19
C LEU A 232 -16.87 2.06 8.85
N ALA A 233 -15.60 1.71 8.74
CA ALA A 233 -14.57 2.59 8.23
C ALA A 233 -13.78 1.90 7.12
N ILE A 234 -13.44 2.64 6.08
CA ILE A 234 -12.62 2.21 4.96
C ILE A 234 -11.38 3.08 4.95
N ARG A 235 -10.21 2.48 4.77
CA ARG A 235 -8.96 3.18 4.52
C ARG A 235 -8.42 2.74 3.17
N GLU A 236 -8.11 3.69 2.31
CA GLU A 236 -7.51 3.42 1.01
C GLU A 236 -6.55 4.53 0.59
N ARG A 237 -5.70 4.23 -0.39
CA ARG A 237 -4.90 5.24 -1.09
C ARG A 237 -5.81 6.12 -1.93
N TYR A 238 -5.60 7.44 -1.91
CA TYR A 238 -6.41 8.34 -2.72
C TYR A 238 -5.97 8.29 -4.18
N VAL A 239 -6.91 7.97 -5.07
CA VAL A 239 -6.68 7.94 -6.54
C VAL A 239 -7.56 8.96 -7.23
N SER A 240 -8.86 8.96 -6.92
CA SER A 240 -9.82 9.92 -7.44
C SER A 240 -11.01 10.03 -6.49
N VAL A 241 -11.81 11.08 -6.67
CA VAL A 241 -13.05 11.25 -5.91
C VAL A 241 -14.04 10.13 -6.25
N GLU A 242 -14.12 9.75 -7.52
CA GLU A 242 -15.02 8.73 -8.04
C GLU A 242 -14.73 7.36 -7.43
N ASN A 243 -13.46 6.96 -7.34
CA ASN A 243 -13.07 5.69 -6.73
C ASN A 243 -13.48 5.63 -5.25
N LEU A 244 -13.24 6.72 -4.51
CA LEU A 244 -13.60 6.80 -3.11
C LEU A 244 -15.12 6.76 -2.91
N ILE A 245 -15.87 7.46 -3.76
CA ILE A 245 -17.33 7.40 -3.79
C ILE A 245 -17.78 5.96 -4.05
N GLU A 246 -17.25 5.28 -5.06
CA GLU A 246 -17.60 3.90 -5.37
C GLU A 246 -17.31 2.95 -4.20
N SER A 247 -16.16 3.11 -3.54
CA SER A 247 -15.82 2.36 -2.32
C SER A 247 -16.84 2.56 -1.21
N VAL A 248 -17.28 3.79 -0.95
CA VAL A 248 -18.36 4.08 0.02
C VAL A 248 -19.69 3.49 -0.43
N MET A 249 -20.05 3.62 -1.70
CA MET A 249 -21.33 3.14 -2.22
C MET A 249 -21.43 1.60 -2.18
N ARG A 250 -20.31 0.89 -2.38
CA ARG A 250 -20.21 -0.57 -2.27
C ARG A 250 -20.60 -1.12 -0.89
N THR A 251 -20.55 -0.28 0.14
CA THR A 251 -20.99 -0.64 1.50
C THR A 251 -22.50 -0.81 1.62
N ASN A 252 -23.26 -0.31 0.65
CA ASN A 252 -24.73 -0.36 0.65
C ASN A 252 -25.40 0.29 1.87
N MET A 253 -24.70 1.17 2.59
CA MET A 253 -25.29 1.90 3.72
C MET A 253 -26.46 2.83 3.28
N HIS A 254 -26.41 3.32 2.04
CA HIS A 254 -27.44 4.19 1.45
C HIS A 254 -28.77 3.46 1.18
N ILE A 255 -28.77 2.13 1.04
CA ILE A 255 -30.00 1.33 0.87
C ILE A 255 -30.57 0.81 2.19
N ASN A 256 -30.13 1.36 3.33
CA ASN A 256 -30.78 1.05 4.61
C ASN A 256 -32.25 1.53 4.59
N SER A 257 -33.20 0.60 4.73
CA SER A 257 -34.64 0.83 4.64
C SER A 257 -35.30 1.36 5.92
N GLU A 258 -34.56 1.44 7.03
CA GLU A 258 -35.04 1.96 8.31
C GLU A 258 -35.45 3.43 8.18
N ARG A 259 -36.73 3.74 8.41
CA ARG A 259 -37.29 5.08 8.19
C ARG A 259 -36.74 6.14 9.13
N ASN A 260 -36.39 5.74 10.35
CA ASN A 260 -35.89 6.64 11.40
C ASN A 260 -34.36 6.62 11.50
N ALA A 261 -33.66 5.97 10.56
CA ALA A 261 -32.21 5.94 10.57
C ALA A 261 -31.63 7.32 10.27
N GLN A 262 -30.73 7.76 11.15
CA GLN A 262 -29.84 8.88 10.89
C GLN A 262 -28.51 8.33 10.37
N PHE A 263 -27.80 9.12 9.57
CA PHE A 263 -26.52 8.74 8.98
C PHE A 263 -25.41 9.65 9.48
N ALA A 264 -24.20 9.14 9.58
CA ALA A 264 -23.03 9.95 9.88
C ALA A 264 -21.93 9.62 8.87
N LEU A 265 -21.20 10.64 8.43
CA LEU A 265 -20.07 10.49 7.53
C LEU A 265 -18.93 11.38 8.00
N ALA A 266 -17.73 10.81 8.08
CA ALA A 266 -16.50 11.54 8.34
C ALA A 266 -15.44 11.12 7.32
N VAL A 267 -14.67 12.09 6.84
CA VAL A 267 -13.45 11.85 6.08
C VAL A 267 -12.26 12.36 6.89
N HIS A 268 -11.22 11.54 6.94
CA HIS A 268 -9.92 11.90 7.44
C HIS A 268 -8.89 11.72 6.32
N ILE A 269 -7.99 12.68 6.18
CA ILE A 269 -6.91 12.64 5.19
C ILE A 269 -5.60 12.61 5.96
N GLN A 270 -4.86 11.52 5.79
CA GLN A 270 -3.53 11.38 6.34
C GLN A 270 -2.53 11.79 5.26
N PRO A 271 -1.84 12.94 5.41
CA PRO A 271 -0.80 13.32 4.48
C PRO A 271 0.43 12.44 4.64
N TYR A 272 1.04 12.13 3.50
CA TYR A 272 2.42 11.68 3.39
C TYR A 272 3.20 12.75 2.63
N MET A 273 4.30 12.36 1.99
CA MET A 273 5.15 13.26 1.22
C MET A 273 4.66 13.37 -0.24
N ASN A 274 5.00 14.48 -0.91
CA ASN A 274 4.87 14.64 -2.36
C ASN A 274 3.42 14.44 -2.87
N ASP A 275 2.46 15.11 -2.25
CA ASP A 275 1.02 15.06 -2.59
C ASP A 275 0.37 13.67 -2.45
N ILE A 276 1.08 12.69 -1.87
CA ILE A 276 0.53 11.38 -1.54
C ILE A 276 -0.29 11.48 -0.27
N VAL A 277 -1.55 11.04 -0.34
CA VAL A 277 -2.45 11.02 0.81
C VAL A 277 -3.17 9.68 0.93
N SER A 278 -3.41 9.23 2.16
CA SER A 278 -4.39 8.18 2.44
C SER A 278 -5.71 8.83 2.86
N CYS A 279 -6.81 8.27 2.36
CA CYS A 279 -8.16 8.66 2.74
C CYS A 279 -8.80 7.58 3.60
N SER A 280 -9.23 7.99 4.78
CA SER A 280 -10.04 7.18 5.68
C SER A 280 -11.46 7.74 5.71
N VAL A 281 -12.45 6.92 5.40
CA VAL A 281 -13.88 7.30 5.38
C VAL A 281 -14.64 6.41 6.36
N ALA A 282 -15.31 7.04 7.32
CA ALA A 282 -16.21 6.37 8.24
C ALA A 282 -17.65 6.73 7.91
N ILE A 283 -18.50 5.72 7.83
CA ILE A 283 -19.94 5.89 7.64
C ILE A 283 -20.71 5.08 8.70
N ALA A 284 -21.76 5.67 9.24
CA ALA A 284 -22.62 5.01 10.21
C ALA A 284 -24.11 5.23 9.90
N ALA A 285 -24.92 4.24 10.25
CA ALA A 285 -26.36 4.31 10.37
C ALA A 285 -26.73 4.17 11.85
N LEU A 286 -27.58 5.07 12.31
CA LEU A 286 -27.95 5.27 13.70
C LEU A 286 -29.48 5.15 13.80
N THR A 287 -29.97 4.08 14.38
CA THR A 287 -31.41 3.90 14.60
C THR A 287 -31.72 4.26 16.05
N PRO A 288 -32.57 5.26 16.33
CA PRO A 288 -32.93 5.62 17.70
C PRO A 288 -33.45 4.41 18.47
N LEU A 289 -32.98 4.26 19.72
CA LEU A 289 -33.56 3.25 20.61
C LEU A 289 -34.99 3.66 20.93
N ILE A 290 -35.95 2.76 20.69
CA ILE A 290 -37.33 2.98 21.09
C ILE A 290 -37.34 2.97 22.62
N SER A 291 -37.62 4.12 23.24
CA SER A 291 -37.95 4.18 24.67
C SER A 291 -39.18 3.31 24.89
N THR A 292 -39.00 2.18 25.56
CA THR A 292 -40.11 1.40 26.12
C THR A 292 -40.67 2.12 27.35
#